data_AF-A0A519U1M1-F1
#
_entry.id   AF-A0A519U1M1-F1
#
_cell.length_a   1.000
_cell.length_b   1.000
_cell.length_c   1.000
_cell.angle_alpha   90.00
_cell.angle_beta   90.00
_cell.angle_gamma   90.00
#
_symmetry.space_group_name_H-M   'P 1'
#
loop_
_entity.id
_entity.type
_entity.pdbx_description
1 polymer ?
#
loop_
_entity_poly.entity_id
_entity_poly.type
_entity_poly.pdbx_seq_one_letter_code
_entity_poly.pdbx_strand_id
1 'polypeptide(L)'
;MRINPANLHAVNLANFDVLIVKIIMLGRYYSPLKEDIQLEALKSVSQNAKVAIANAEELYAQYIHEINVREVAFSELNVLYQAIFKLLSAITKMNETEVYMLLGTQKVVHSQFANQERYDFLLDNFCKIIKMLKVNPRYLPQDRQLEIVELEGYYASLYLKNNKVRQIYALFCNALMVRDEVMYRDNYGLVALTAQVKIYIKYHFGWNSEEYKQISRLVIRQHTAPKN
;
A
#
# COMPACT_ATOMS: atom_id res chain seq x y z
N MET A 1 -12.87 -20.11 -12.85
CA MET A 1 -12.98 -19.04 -11.84
C MET A 1 -11.59 -18.49 -11.58
N ARG A 2 -11.26 -17.29 -12.09
CA ARG A 2 -9.96 -16.65 -11.81
C ARG A 2 -9.95 -16.27 -10.32
N ILE A 3 -9.06 -16.88 -9.55
CA ILE A 3 -8.92 -16.59 -8.12
C ILE A 3 -8.32 -15.18 -8.03
N ASN A 4 -9.04 -14.24 -7.41
CA ASN A 4 -8.51 -12.91 -7.06
C ASN A 4 -7.22 -13.09 -6.23
N PRO A 5 -6.11 -12.39 -6.53
CA PRO A 5 -4.87 -12.48 -5.75
C PRO A 5 -5.06 -12.34 -4.23
N ALA A 6 -5.95 -11.44 -3.78
CA ALA A 6 -6.30 -11.30 -2.36
C ALA A 6 -6.93 -12.58 -1.77
N ASN A 7 -7.75 -13.26 -2.58
CA ASN A 7 -8.36 -14.55 -2.21
C ASN A 7 -7.31 -15.68 -2.19
N LEU A 8 -6.24 -15.59 -2.99
CA LEU A 8 -5.20 -16.62 -3.02
C LEU A 8 -4.44 -16.74 -1.70
N HIS A 9 -4.01 -15.63 -1.10
CA HIS A 9 -3.25 -15.66 0.15
C HIS A 9 -4.07 -16.28 1.30
N ALA A 10 -5.32 -15.84 1.45
CA ALA A 10 -6.24 -16.38 2.44
C ALA A 10 -6.53 -17.88 2.21
N VAL A 11 -6.74 -18.30 0.95
CA VAL A 11 -6.96 -19.73 0.61
C VAL A 11 -5.74 -20.58 0.91
N ASN A 12 -4.54 -20.10 0.59
CA ASN A 12 -3.30 -20.81 0.90
C ASN A 12 -3.16 -21.00 2.41
N LEU A 13 -3.37 -19.94 3.20
CA LEU A 13 -3.32 -19.99 4.65
C LEU A 13 -4.38 -20.97 5.21
N ALA A 14 -5.63 -20.89 4.75
CA ALA A 14 -6.68 -21.79 5.20
C ALA A 14 -6.34 -23.26 4.91
N ASN A 15 -5.83 -23.56 3.72
CA ASN A 15 -5.41 -24.92 3.37
C ASN A 15 -4.19 -25.39 4.18
N PHE A 16 -3.29 -24.49 4.55
CA PHE A 16 -2.15 -24.80 5.41
C PHE A 16 -2.58 -25.09 6.85
N ASP A 17 -3.54 -24.33 7.37
CA ASP A 17 -4.15 -24.60 8.67
C ASP A 17 -4.86 -25.97 8.68
N VAL A 18 -5.56 -26.33 7.60
CA VAL A 18 -6.12 -27.69 7.45
C VAL A 18 -5.01 -28.75 7.46
N LEU A 19 -3.89 -28.52 6.77
CA LEU A 19 -2.74 -29.43 6.80
C LEU A 19 -2.23 -29.61 8.24
N ILE A 20 -2.07 -28.53 9.00
CA ILE A 20 -1.65 -28.57 10.41
C ILE A 20 -2.63 -29.38 11.25
N VAL A 21 -3.95 -29.19 11.08
CA VAL A 21 -4.96 -29.99 11.78
C VAL A 21 -4.81 -31.48 11.46
N LYS A 22 -4.54 -31.84 10.19
CA LYS A 22 -4.29 -33.23 9.81
C LYS A 22 -3.03 -33.78 10.46
N ILE A 23 -1.95 -33.00 10.55
CA ILE A 23 -0.71 -33.40 11.26
C ILE A 23 -0.99 -33.63 12.75
N ILE A 24 -1.75 -32.75 13.41
CA ILE A 24 -2.13 -32.90 14.82
C ILE A 24 -2.84 -34.23 15.04
N MET A 25 -3.76 -34.62 14.15
CA MET A 25 -4.49 -35.88 14.24
C MET A 25 -3.60 -37.12 14.09
N LEU A 26 -2.44 -37.01 13.43
CA LEU A 26 -1.45 -38.10 13.35
C LEU A 26 -0.72 -38.32 14.68
N GLY A 27 -0.69 -37.31 15.56
CA GLY A 27 -0.03 -37.38 16.86
C GLY A 27 1.41 -37.86 16.76
N ARG A 28 1.79 -38.85 17.58
CA ARG A 28 3.15 -39.40 17.64
C ARG A 28 3.65 -40.05 16.34
N TYR A 29 2.75 -40.37 15.39
CA TYR A 29 3.13 -40.95 14.10
C TYR A 29 3.68 -39.89 13.14
N TYR A 30 3.52 -38.60 13.44
CA TYR A 30 4.21 -37.53 12.73
C TYR A 30 5.45 -37.10 13.52
N SER A 31 6.62 -37.61 13.13
CA SER A 31 7.90 -37.35 13.82
C SER A 31 9.03 -37.11 12.80
N PRO A 32 9.00 -35.98 12.06
CA PRO A 32 10.05 -35.66 11.12
C PRO A 32 11.33 -35.22 11.82
N LEU A 33 12.48 -35.69 11.32
CA LEU A 33 13.80 -35.23 11.78
C LEU A 33 14.11 -33.80 11.35
N LYS A 34 13.54 -33.35 10.22
CA LYS A 34 13.74 -31.98 9.72
C LYS A 34 12.92 -30.99 10.55
N GLU A 35 13.60 -30.08 11.23
CA GLU A 35 13.02 -29.10 12.15
C GLU A 35 11.96 -28.20 11.49
N ASP A 36 12.19 -27.72 10.26
CA ASP A 36 11.28 -26.79 9.57
C ASP A 36 9.87 -27.35 9.32
N ILE A 37 9.74 -28.69 9.29
CA ILE A 37 8.45 -29.36 9.09
C ILE A 37 7.91 -29.99 10.38
N GLN A 38 8.54 -29.75 11.54
CA GLN A 38 7.95 -30.15 12.81
C GLN A 38 6.70 -29.31 13.11
N LEU A 39 5.77 -29.90 13.86
CA LEU A 39 4.46 -29.30 14.12
C LEU A 39 4.54 -27.87 14.68
N GLU A 40 5.45 -27.61 15.61
CA GLU A 40 5.60 -26.27 16.20
C GLU A 40 6.18 -25.24 15.22
N ALA A 41 7.11 -25.64 14.35
CA ALA A 41 7.61 -24.79 13.28
C ALA A 41 6.49 -24.42 12.29
N LEU A 42 5.66 -25.39 11.89
CA LEU A 42 4.53 -25.16 10.99
C LEU A 42 3.47 -24.24 11.62
N LYS A 43 3.17 -24.41 12.92
CA LYS A 43 2.28 -23.50 13.66
C LYS A 43 2.84 -22.07 13.71
N SER A 44 4.14 -21.91 13.91
CA SER A 44 4.80 -20.61 13.88
C SER A 44 4.63 -19.93 12.51
N VAL A 45 4.85 -20.67 11.41
CA VAL A 45 4.64 -20.15 10.05
C VAL A 45 3.17 -19.77 9.79
N SER A 46 2.20 -20.57 10.25
CA SER A 46 0.78 -20.21 10.16
C SER A 46 0.48 -18.90 10.89
N GLN A 47 0.98 -18.75 12.12
CA GLN A 47 0.77 -17.54 12.92
C GLN A 47 1.43 -16.32 12.27
N ASN A 48 2.66 -16.45 11.78
CA ASN A 48 3.36 -15.39 11.08
C ASN A 48 2.62 -14.98 9.79
N ALA A 49 2.07 -15.93 9.04
CA ALA A 49 1.28 -15.65 7.85
C ALA A 49 -0.02 -14.91 8.17
N LYS A 50 -0.72 -15.29 9.25
CA LYS A 50 -1.91 -14.57 9.75
C LYS A 50 -1.60 -13.12 10.06
N VAL A 51 -0.53 -12.88 10.82
CA VAL A 51 -0.09 -11.53 11.20
C VAL A 51 0.31 -10.73 9.95
N ALA A 52 1.07 -11.31 9.04
CA ALA A 52 1.54 -10.61 7.85
C ALA A 52 0.40 -10.24 6.88
N ILE A 53 -0.61 -11.11 6.72
CA ILE A 53 -1.81 -10.82 5.94
C ILE A 53 -2.60 -9.68 6.58
N ALA A 54 -2.88 -9.75 7.89
CA ALA A 54 -3.63 -8.71 8.60
C ALA A 54 -2.92 -7.35 8.56
N ASN A 55 -1.61 -7.31 8.76
CA ASN A 55 -0.82 -6.09 8.68
C ASN A 55 -0.85 -5.47 7.27
N ALA A 56 -0.80 -6.28 6.21
CA ALA A 56 -0.91 -5.78 4.84
C ALA A 56 -2.31 -5.20 4.55
N GLU A 57 -3.37 -5.83 5.04
CA GLU A 57 -4.76 -5.33 4.91
C GLU A 57 -4.97 -4.01 5.66
N GLU A 58 -4.44 -3.91 6.89
CA GLU A 58 -4.50 -2.70 7.70
C GLU A 58 -3.78 -1.54 7.03
N LEU A 59 -2.54 -1.74 6.57
CA LEU A 59 -1.75 -0.71 5.91
C LEU A 59 -2.33 -0.31 4.56
N TYR A 60 -3.00 -1.23 3.85
CA TYR A 60 -3.75 -0.87 2.65
C TYR A 60 -4.93 0.06 2.98
N ALA A 61 -5.70 -0.24 4.04
CA ALA A 61 -6.81 0.61 4.46
C ALA A 61 -6.31 2.01 4.89
N GLN A 62 -5.20 2.08 5.63
CA GLN A 62 -4.56 3.34 5.99
C GLN A 62 -4.07 4.10 4.74
N TYR A 63 -3.48 3.41 3.77
CA TYR A 63 -3.03 4.04 2.52
C TYR A 63 -4.19 4.70 1.76
N ILE A 64 -5.32 4.01 1.61
CA ILE A 64 -6.52 4.56 0.98
C ILE A 64 -7.07 5.76 1.78
N HIS A 65 -7.08 5.66 3.10
CA HIS A 65 -7.51 6.77 3.96
C HIS A 65 -6.67 8.02 3.74
N GLU A 66 -5.34 7.90 3.74
CA GLU A 66 -4.44 9.04 3.55
C GLU A 66 -4.53 9.63 2.14
N ILE A 67 -4.80 8.81 1.11
CA ILE A 67 -5.11 9.31 -0.24
C ILE A 67 -6.34 10.22 -0.19
N ASN A 68 -7.43 9.77 0.43
CA ASN A 68 -8.67 10.52 0.52
C ASN A 68 -8.48 11.82 1.31
N VAL A 69 -7.77 11.78 2.44
CA VAL A 69 -7.43 12.96 3.25
C VAL A 69 -6.65 14.00 2.43
N ARG A 70 -5.68 13.55 1.64
CA ARG A 70 -4.94 14.43 0.74
C ARG A 70 -5.84 14.99 -0.37
N GLU A 71 -6.64 14.15 -1.02
CA GLU A 71 -7.53 14.57 -2.11
C GLU A 71 -8.49 15.66 -1.68
N VAL A 72 -9.13 15.50 -0.52
CA VAL A 72 -9.99 16.53 0.07
C VAL A 72 -9.20 17.81 0.31
N ALA A 73 -8.03 17.72 0.96
CA ALA A 73 -7.23 18.89 1.26
C ALA A 73 -6.82 19.67 -0.01
N PHE A 74 -6.43 18.98 -1.09
CA PHE A 74 -6.02 19.65 -2.34
C PHE A 74 -7.19 20.15 -3.19
N SER A 75 -8.43 19.71 -2.93
CA SER A 75 -9.61 20.15 -3.69
C SER A 75 -9.93 21.64 -3.49
N GLU A 76 -9.59 22.19 -2.32
CA GLU A 76 -9.80 23.60 -1.97
C GLU A 76 -8.78 24.54 -2.63
N LEU A 77 -7.65 24.00 -3.11
CA LEU A 77 -6.56 24.79 -3.69
C LEU A 77 -6.99 25.60 -4.92
N ASN A 78 -7.93 25.08 -5.71
CA ASN A 78 -8.48 25.79 -6.88
C ASN A 78 -9.22 27.07 -6.47
N VAL A 79 -10.02 27.00 -5.40
CA VAL A 79 -10.77 28.16 -4.90
C VAL A 79 -9.82 29.27 -4.46
N LEU A 80 -8.76 28.90 -3.73
CA LEU A 80 -7.70 29.84 -3.35
C LEU A 80 -6.97 30.43 -4.56
N TYR A 81 -6.63 29.63 -5.56
CA TYR A 81 -5.98 30.14 -6.78
C TYR A 81 -6.86 31.16 -7.54
N GLN A 82 -8.17 30.92 -7.64
CA GLN A 82 -9.09 31.87 -8.24
C GLN A 82 -9.20 33.16 -7.44
N ALA A 83 -9.24 33.07 -6.12
CA ALA A 83 -9.29 34.23 -5.23
C ALA A 83 -8.00 35.07 -5.34
N ILE A 84 -6.82 34.42 -5.35
CA ILE A 84 -5.52 35.07 -5.56
C ILE A 84 -5.47 35.74 -6.94
N PHE A 85 -5.91 35.06 -8.00
CA PHE A 85 -5.97 35.62 -9.35
C PHE A 85 -6.86 36.86 -9.42
N LYS A 86 -8.06 36.82 -8.82
CA LYS A 86 -8.97 37.96 -8.76
C LYS A 86 -8.35 39.15 -8.03
N LEU A 87 -7.66 38.91 -6.92
CA LEU A 87 -7.00 39.99 -6.18
C LEU A 87 -5.84 40.59 -7.00
N LEU A 88 -4.97 39.75 -7.57
CA LEU A 88 -3.80 40.20 -8.33
C LEU A 88 -4.19 40.96 -9.60
N SER A 89 -5.19 40.47 -10.35
CA SER A 89 -5.67 41.13 -11.56
C SER A 89 -6.23 42.54 -11.31
N ALA A 90 -6.68 42.85 -10.09
CA ALA A 90 -7.16 44.17 -9.71
C ALA A 90 -6.02 45.17 -9.41
N ILE A 91 -4.81 44.69 -9.08
CA ILE A 91 -3.71 45.55 -8.61
C ILE A 91 -2.50 45.58 -9.55
N THR A 92 -2.37 44.60 -10.45
CA THR A 92 -1.29 44.53 -11.44
C THR A 92 -1.71 43.77 -12.70
N LYS A 93 -1.07 44.08 -13.83
CA LYS A 93 -1.17 43.26 -15.03
C LYS A 93 -0.29 42.02 -14.85
N MET A 94 -0.91 40.85 -14.84
CA MET A 94 -0.21 39.57 -14.72
C MET A 94 0.36 39.14 -16.08
N ASN A 95 1.52 38.48 -16.06
CA ASN A 95 2.09 37.85 -17.26
C ASN A 95 1.48 36.45 -17.49
N GLU A 96 1.70 35.88 -18.68
CA GLU A 96 1.14 34.58 -19.05
C GLU A 96 1.56 33.44 -18.11
N THR A 97 2.80 33.47 -17.60
CA THR A 97 3.30 32.47 -16.66
C THR A 97 2.55 32.54 -15.32
N GLU A 98 2.30 33.73 -14.79
CA GLU A 98 1.56 33.92 -13.54
C GLU A 98 0.09 33.48 -13.69
N VAL A 99 -0.53 33.81 -14.82
CA VAL A 99 -1.89 33.33 -15.16
C VAL A 99 -1.90 31.80 -15.28
N TYR A 100 -0.89 31.20 -15.89
CA TYR A 100 -0.75 29.75 -16.00
C TYR A 100 -0.56 29.08 -14.62
N MET A 101 0.26 29.65 -13.74
CA MET A 101 0.47 29.12 -12.39
C MET A 101 -0.84 29.10 -11.58
N LEU A 102 -1.70 30.12 -11.71
CA LEU A 102 -2.96 30.20 -10.96
C LEU A 102 -4.11 29.42 -11.61
N LEU A 103 -4.26 29.49 -12.92
CA LEU A 103 -5.44 28.99 -13.62
C LEU A 103 -5.15 27.80 -14.56
N GLY A 104 -3.91 27.65 -15.01
CA GLY A 104 -3.48 26.66 -16.00
C GLY A 104 -3.20 25.27 -15.44
N THR A 105 -2.88 25.16 -14.14
CA THR A 105 -2.56 23.87 -13.50
C THR A 105 -3.71 22.88 -13.48
N GLN A 106 -4.95 23.34 -13.67
CA GLN A 106 -6.15 22.51 -13.83
C GLN A 106 -6.25 21.81 -15.18
N LYS A 107 -5.54 22.29 -16.20
CA LYS A 107 -5.55 21.73 -17.56
C LYS A 107 -4.50 20.63 -17.76
N VAL A 108 -3.65 20.37 -16.77
CA VAL A 108 -2.66 19.29 -16.81
C VAL A 108 -3.39 17.96 -16.75
N VAL A 109 -3.31 17.19 -17.85
CA VAL A 109 -4.04 15.94 -18.06
C VAL A 109 -3.68 14.92 -16.99
N HIS A 110 -4.72 14.31 -16.40
CA HIS A 110 -4.65 13.30 -15.33
C HIS A 110 -3.78 12.05 -15.65
N SER A 111 -3.32 11.84 -16.88
CA SER A 111 -2.86 10.53 -17.37
C SER A 111 -1.33 10.32 -17.42
N GLN A 112 -0.49 11.32 -17.11
CA GLN A 112 0.97 11.17 -17.22
C GLN A 112 1.74 11.08 -15.90
N PHE A 113 1.06 11.28 -14.78
CA PHE A 113 1.69 11.27 -13.46
C PHE A 113 1.04 10.18 -12.62
N ALA A 114 1.83 9.28 -12.06
CA ALA A 114 1.35 8.47 -10.94
C ALA A 114 0.78 9.45 -9.89
N ASN A 115 -0.35 9.14 -9.24
CA ASN A 115 -1.11 10.09 -8.41
C ASN A 115 -0.24 11.00 -7.52
N GLN A 116 0.92 10.52 -7.04
CA GLN A 116 1.91 11.28 -6.26
C GLN A 116 2.54 12.49 -6.99
N GLU A 117 3.08 12.32 -8.20
CA GLU A 117 3.88 13.36 -8.89
C GLU A 117 3.04 14.61 -9.19
N ARG A 118 1.74 14.42 -9.43
CA ARG A 118 0.79 15.53 -9.58
C ARG A 118 0.73 16.39 -8.33
N TYR A 119 0.65 15.81 -7.13
CA TYR A 119 0.58 16.58 -5.89
C TYR A 119 1.89 17.29 -5.59
N ASP A 120 3.02 16.73 -5.99
CA ASP A 120 4.31 17.42 -5.89
C ASP A 120 4.38 18.64 -6.80
N PHE A 121 3.90 18.51 -8.03
CA PHE A 121 3.80 19.63 -8.96
C PHE A 121 2.88 20.73 -8.41
N LEU A 122 1.73 20.37 -7.84
CA LEU A 122 0.82 21.34 -7.23
C LEU A 122 1.45 22.05 -6.03
N LEU A 123 2.23 21.34 -5.20
CA LEU A 123 2.97 21.93 -4.08
C LEU A 123 4.06 22.89 -4.57
N ASP A 124 4.87 22.47 -5.54
CA ASP A 124 5.92 23.33 -6.11
C ASP A 124 5.33 24.61 -6.72
N ASN A 125 4.23 24.46 -7.46
CA ASN A 125 3.50 25.60 -8.01
C ASN A 125 2.94 26.52 -6.90
N PHE A 126 2.33 25.97 -5.84
CA PHE A 126 1.80 26.78 -4.75
C PHE A 126 2.92 27.55 -4.01
N CYS A 127 4.06 26.90 -3.79
CA CYS A 127 5.24 27.53 -3.20
C CYS A 127 5.74 28.72 -4.05
N LYS A 128 5.77 28.56 -5.39
CA LYS A 128 6.14 29.64 -6.33
C LYS A 128 5.16 30.81 -6.26
N ILE A 129 3.85 30.54 -6.18
CA ILE A 129 2.82 31.56 -6.00
C ILE A 129 3.06 32.32 -4.69
N ILE A 130 3.23 31.63 -3.56
CA ILE A 130 3.49 32.28 -2.26
C ILE A 130 4.72 33.18 -2.33
N LYS A 131 5.83 32.71 -2.93
CA LYS A 131 7.05 33.52 -3.12
C LYS A 131 6.79 34.79 -3.95
N MET A 132 6.03 34.68 -5.03
CA MET A 132 5.63 35.81 -5.86
C MET A 132 4.77 36.83 -5.08
N LEU A 133 3.83 36.35 -4.26
CA LEU A 133 2.98 37.21 -3.43
C LEU A 133 3.80 37.96 -2.37
N LYS A 134 4.76 37.28 -1.71
CA LYS A 134 5.63 37.86 -0.68
C LYS A 134 6.47 39.04 -1.17
N VAL A 135 6.91 39.02 -2.44
CA VAL A 135 7.74 40.09 -3.02
C VAL A 135 6.91 41.22 -3.63
N ASN A 136 5.59 41.08 -3.71
CA ASN A 136 4.72 42.10 -4.29
C ASN A 136 4.22 43.08 -3.21
N PRO A 137 4.74 44.32 -3.14
CA PRO A 137 4.36 45.28 -2.10
C PRO A 137 2.91 45.78 -2.23
N ARG A 138 2.25 45.52 -3.37
CA ARG A 138 0.83 45.87 -3.59
C ARG A 138 -0.12 44.76 -3.15
N TYR A 139 0.41 43.59 -2.78
CA TYR A 139 -0.40 42.48 -2.27
C TYR A 139 -0.86 42.79 -0.84
N LEU A 140 -2.06 43.37 -0.74
CA LEU A 140 -2.69 43.77 0.52
C LEU A 140 -4.04 43.04 0.66
N PRO A 141 -4.03 41.74 1.03
CA PRO A 141 -5.24 40.95 1.14
C PRO A 141 -6.13 41.51 2.27
N GLN A 142 -7.43 41.60 2.01
CA GLN A 142 -8.45 41.91 3.03
C GLN A 142 -9.08 40.66 3.62
N ASP A 143 -9.10 39.57 2.84
CA ASP A 143 -9.54 38.26 3.29
C ASP A 143 -8.40 37.56 4.03
N ARG A 144 -8.66 37.17 5.27
CA ARG A 144 -7.71 36.45 6.12
C ARG A 144 -7.15 35.20 5.43
N GLN A 145 -7.96 34.45 4.68
CA GLN A 145 -7.50 33.23 4.00
C GLN A 145 -6.44 33.50 2.92
N LEU A 146 -6.33 34.74 2.46
CA LEU A 146 -5.34 35.18 1.47
C LEU A 146 -4.12 35.84 2.13
N GLU A 147 -4.08 35.99 3.45
CA GLU A 147 -2.88 36.44 4.13
C GLU A 147 -1.73 35.46 3.91
N ILE A 148 -0.52 35.99 3.71
CA ILE A 148 0.68 35.19 3.45
C ILE A 148 0.88 34.11 4.52
N VAL A 149 0.63 34.44 5.80
CA VAL A 149 0.80 33.51 6.92
C VAL A 149 -0.18 32.33 6.83
N GLU A 150 -1.43 32.57 6.44
CA GLU A 150 -2.44 31.52 6.30
C GLU A 150 -2.15 30.66 5.05
N LEU A 151 -1.69 31.26 3.95
CA LEU A 151 -1.25 30.53 2.75
C LEU A 151 -0.05 29.62 3.04
N GLU A 152 0.92 30.10 3.82
CA GLU A 152 2.07 29.30 4.27
C GLU A 152 1.67 28.17 5.21
N GLY A 153 0.72 28.42 6.12
CA GLY A 153 0.13 27.39 6.97
C GLY A 153 -0.60 26.31 6.17
N TYR A 154 -1.37 26.71 5.15
CA TYR A 154 -2.04 25.79 4.26
C TYR A 154 -1.05 24.99 3.40
N TYR A 155 0.02 25.62 2.89
CA TYR A 155 1.11 24.93 2.20
C TYR A 155 1.75 23.85 3.09
N ALA A 156 2.07 24.18 4.35
CA ALA A 156 2.64 23.22 5.29
C ALA A 156 1.68 22.04 5.55
N SER A 157 0.38 22.31 5.68
CA SER A 157 -0.66 21.30 5.83
C SER A 157 -0.75 20.35 4.61
N LEU A 158 -0.71 20.88 3.39
CA LEU A 158 -0.71 20.09 2.16
C LEU A 158 0.57 19.25 2.02
N TYR A 159 1.73 19.84 2.36
CA TYR A 159 3.02 19.15 2.33
C TYR A 159 3.04 17.94 3.28
N LEU A 160 2.58 18.12 4.52
CA LEU A 160 2.49 17.04 5.51
C LEU A 160 1.58 15.90 5.04
N LYS A 161 0.38 16.22 4.54
CA LYS A 161 -0.56 15.21 4.02
C LYS A 161 0.00 14.46 2.82
N ASN A 162 0.65 15.15 1.89
CA ASN A 162 1.27 14.50 0.73
C ASN A 162 2.41 13.55 1.14
N ASN A 163 3.26 13.97 2.08
CA ASN A 163 4.32 13.12 2.63
C ASN A 163 3.79 11.94 3.42
N LYS A 164 2.68 12.09 4.15
CA LYS A 164 2.06 11.00 4.89
C LYS A 164 1.63 9.86 3.96
N VAL A 165 1.06 10.18 2.79
CA VAL A 165 0.72 9.16 1.77
C VAL A 165 1.98 8.40 1.32
N ARG A 166 3.10 9.08 1.06
CA ARG A 166 4.36 8.43 0.68
C ARG A 166 4.88 7.49 1.77
N GLN A 167 4.82 7.94 3.03
CA GLN A 167 5.26 7.14 4.18
C GLN A 167 4.41 5.87 4.33
N ILE A 168 3.08 6.01 4.33
CA ILE A 168 2.18 4.84 4.47
C ILE A 168 2.30 3.90 3.27
N TYR A 169 2.50 4.43 2.06
CA TYR A 169 2.75 3.59 0.89
C TYR A 169 4.01 2.74 1.03
N ALA A 170 5.12 3.32 1.51
CA ALA A 170 6.36 2.58 1.74
C ALA A 170 6.17 1.47 2.80
N LEU A 171 5.44 1.77 3.88
CA LEU A 171 5.09 0.78 4.91
C LEU A 171 4.22 -0.34 4.34
N PHE A 172 3.21 -0.01 3.52
CA PHE A 172 2.37 -0.98 2.84
C PHE A 172 3.19 -1.90 1.91
N CYS A 173 4.08 -1.35 1.09
CA CYS A 173 4.98 -2.14 0.25
C CYS A 173 5.85 -3.09 1.07
N ASN A 174 6.44 -2.62 2.18
CA ASN A 174 7.21 -3.48 3.08
C ASN A 174 6.35 -4.60 3.69
N ALA A 175 5.10 -4.31 4.06
CA ALA A 175 4.18 -5.32 4.57
C ALA A 175 3.85 -6.39 3.51
N LEU A 176 3.69 -6.00 2.24
CA LEU A 176 3.54 -6.95 1.13
C LEU A 176 4.77 -7.85 0.98
N MET A 177 5.98 -7.26 1.04
CA MET A 177 7.24 -8.03 0.99
C MET A 177 7.34 -9.04 2.14
N VAL A 178 7.03 -8.62 3.37
CA VAL A 178 7.05 -9.51 4.55
C VAL A 178 6.02 -10.63 4.41
N ARG A 179 4.80 -10.32 3.95
CA ARG A 179 3.78 -11.33 3.67
C ARG A 179 4.27 -12.33 2.63
N ASP A 180 4.84 -11.85 1.53
CA ASP A 180 5.30 -12.72 0.45
C ASP A 180 6.51 -13.57 0.88
N GLU A 181 7.41 -13.03 1.69
CA GLU A 181 8.52 -13.76 2.32
C GLU A 181 8.00 -14.93 3.18
N VAL A 182 7.03 -14.68 4.07
CA VAL A 182 6.47 -15.72 4.95
C VAL A 182 5.73 -16.79 4.14
N MET A 183 5.02 -16.41 3.08
CA MET A 183 4.19 -17.34 2.32
C MET A 183 4.95 -18.10 1.24
N TYR A 184 5.89 -17.45 0.56
CA TYR A 184 6.43 -17.89 -0.73
C TYR A 184 7.94 -18.04 -0.78
N ARG A 185 8.69 -17.71 0.29
CA ARG A 185 10.14 -17.92 0.34
C ARG A 185 10.51 -19.36 -0.03
N ASP A 186 11.53 -19.48 -0.86
CA ASP A 186 12.05 -20.79 -1.26
C ASP A 186 12.43 -21.62 -0.05
N ASN A 187 12.05 -22.90 -0.06
CA ASN A 187 12.31 -23.92 0.98
C ASN A 187 11.71 -23.68 2.38
N TYR A 188 11.26 -22.47 2.71
CA TYR A 188 10.86 -22.11 4.08
C TYR A 188 9.51 -21.40 4.17
N GLY A 189 9.00 -20.84 3.08
CA GLY A 189 7.68 -20.27 3.04
C GLY A 189 6.60 -21.35 3.14
N LEU A 190 5.39 -20.93 3.55
CA LEU A 190 4.22 -21.79 3.69
C LEU A 190 4.02 -22.76 2.50
N VAL A 191 4.17 -22.28 1.26
CA VAL A 191 4.03 -23.11 0.05
C VAL A 191 5.10 -24.20 -0.02
N ALA A 192 6.37 -23.85 0.24
CA ALA A 192 7.48 -24.78 0.18
C ALA A 192 7.43 -25.82 1.31
N LEU A 193 7.07 -25.41 2.52
CA LEU A 193 6.92 -26.31 3.67
C LEU A 193 5.77 -27.29 3.46
N THR A 194 4.65 -26.85 2.89
CA THR A 194 3.54 -27.75 2.48
C THR A 194 4.04 -28.88 1.59
N ALA A 195 4.84 -28.56 0.56
CA ALA A 195 5.35 -29.56 -0.36
C ALA A 195 6.24 -30.58 0.36
N GLN A 196 7.10 -30.12 1.26
CA GLN A 196 7.98 -30.98 2.05
C GLN A 196 7.21 -31.87 3.03
N VAL A 197 6.19 -31.33 3.70
CA VAL A 197 5.29 -32.12 4.57
C VAL A 197 4.60 -33.21 3.78
N LYS A 198 4.05 -32.89 2.59
CA LYS A 198 3.40 -33.89 1.73
C LYS A 198 4.37 -34.99 1.31
N ILE A 199 5.59 -34.64 0.95
CA ILE A 199 6.66 -35.59 0.63
C ILE A 199 6.95 -36.50 1.82
N TYR A 200 7.15 -35.93 3.01
CA TYR A 200 7.41 -36.69 4.22
C TYR A 200 6.28 -37.69 4.50
N ILE A 201 5.02 -37.24 4.50
CA ILE A 201 3.87 -38.12 4.76
C ILE A 201 3.75 -39.20 3.67
N LYS A 202 4.01 -38.86 2.39
CA LYS A 202 4.01 -39.83 1.29
C LYS A 202 5.00 -40.97 1.51
N TYR A 203 6.23 -40.66 1.91
CA TYR A 203 7.29 -41.67 2.06
C TYR A 203 7.24 -42.38 3.41
N HIS A 204 6.76 -41.72 4.47
CA HIS A 204 6.65 -42.33 5.79
C HIS A 204 5.45 -43.28 5.90
N PHE A 205 4.27 -42.86 5.45
CA PHE A 205 3.04 -43.67 5.54
C PHE A 205 2.75 -44.47 4.26
N GLY A 206 3.34 -44.06 3.13
CA GLY A 206 3.12 -44.67 1.82
C GLY A 206 2.12 -43.89 0.97
N TRP A 207 2.31 -43.95 -0.35
CA TRP A 207 1.52 -43.22 -1.35
C TRP A 207 0.03 -43.61 -1.43
N ASN A 208 -0.35 -44.81 -0.99
CA ASN A 208 -1.74 -45.29 -0.96
C ASN A 208 -2.42 -45.16 0.41
N SER A 209 -1.70 -44.63 1.41
CA SER A 209 -2.18 -44.42 2.77
C SER A 209 -3.34 -43.41 2.81
N GLU A 210 -4.21 -43.55 3.81
CA GLU A 210 -5.33 -42.63 4.00
C GLU A 210 -4.81 -41.24 4.44
N GLU A 211 -3.75 -41.25 5.25
CA GLU A 211 -2.99 -40.09 5.71
C GLU A 211 -2.51 -39.23 4.53
N TYR A 212 -1.85 -39.85 3.55
CA TYR A 212 -1.40 -39.13 2.36
C TYR A 212 -2.56 -38.67 1.47
N LYS A 213 -3.59 -39.50 1.30
CA LYS A 213 -4.77 -39.14 0.49
C LYS A 213 -5.48 -37.89 1.03
N GLN A 214 -5.64 -37.78 2.35
CA GLN A 214 -6.30 -36.63 2.98
C GLN A 214 -5.58 -35.31 2.73
N ILE A 215 -4.25 -35.29 2.74
CA ILE A 215 -3.48 -34.05 2.56
C ILE A 215 -3.17 -33.75 1.09
N SER A 216 -3.09 -34.78 0.23
CA SER A 216 -2.64 -34.62 -1.17
C SER A 216 -3.54 -33.66 -1.95
N ARG A 217 -4.84 -33.63 -1.64
CA ARG A 217 -5.88 -32.79 -2.25
C ARG A 217 -5.81 -31.31 -1.86
N LEU A 218 -5.09 -30.95 -0.81
CA LEU A 218 -4.95 -29.55 -0.37
C LEU A 218 -4.17 -28.75 -1.42
N VAL A 219 -4.75 -27.69 -1.97
CA VAL A 219 -4.11 -26.90 -3.04
C VAL A 219 -3.53 -25.63 -2.46
N ILE A 220 -2.21 -25.56 -2.41
CA ILE A 220 -1.46 -24.39 -1.97
C ILE A 220 -0.56 -23.98 -3.13
N ARG A 221 -0.71 -22.74 -3.61
CA ARG A 221 -0.10 -22.30 -4.89
C ARG A 221 0.92 -21.20 -4.64
N GLN A 222 1.97 -21.19 -5.45
CA GLN A 222 2.85 -20.04 -5.52
C GLN A 222 2.09 -18.79 -6.00
N HIS A 223 2.50 -17.62 -5.51
CA HIS A 223 2.07 -16.37 -6.09
C HIS A 223 2.97 -16.03 -7.28
N THR A 224 2.43 -16.15 -8.49
CA THR A 224 3.08 -15.56 -9.66
C THR A 224 2.75 -14.07 -9.65
N ALA A 225 3.74 -13.21 -9.40
CA ALA A 225 3.60 -11.80 -9.77
C ALA A 225 3.19 -11.74 -11.26
N PRO A 226 2.29 -10.83 -11.67
CA PRO A 226 2.06 -10.59 -13.08
C PRO A 226 3.44 -10.28 -13.70
N LYS A 227 3.80 -11.02 -14.75
CA LYS A 227 4.98 -10.66 -15.54
C LYS A 227 4.74 -9.23 -16.04
N ASN A 228 5.66 -8.34 -15.66
CA ASN A 228 5.69 -6.95 -16.15
C ASN A 228 5.55 -6.90 -17.66
#